data_AF-A0A841IRL2-F1
#
_entry.id   AF-A0A841IRL2-F1
#
_cell.length_a   1.000
_cell.length_b   1.000
_cell.length_c   1.000
_cell.angle_alpha   90.00
_cell.angle_beta   90.00
_cell.angle_gamma   90.00
#
_symmetry.space_group_name_H-M   'P 1'
#
loop_
_entity.id
_entity.type
_entity.pdbx_description
1 polymer ?
#
loop_
_entity_poly.entity_id
_entity_poly.type
_entity_poly.pdbx_seq_one_letter_code
_entity_poly.pdbx_strand_id
1 'polypeptide(L)'
;MVDDFRAAFQELIDASVAADPQHFPPAVHKVYTLASQVPAAERALALEALTPLLTGDHAAPGITADLSIVAGALVEMGTDPGPAGIETLRRLRTMGKGALVFTRAWQRTGTDAPPDPDTVTADDEQRVTAHLGDKAPRATMCWWTIRRHGLAAKTMLCHSDVRAQLHADPDLHTELTDLSEQLGTHLPEFEELGTLLAMDATTTALVLDRASGRAFRVRFDGIGDNFQLHTLLADALIGPQGRGLDGERPDPRWVSAFRDGEPDPQAHTVRGWWNLVAHDGTWVWNEGVPADIPTLDGEHLLVLDELPYPRSWNAERRHPLVHGRLEVESELEAEEAQLWWKKVAPTEPALPDPADTADATPIPEPVLADPLPEAERVRGFLPPEPGTETAPEPAPAPALTDTAAAPPPPQAAPRAVPEPAPEPAPTPQQSFLPPLPPGVSKSSAWGPAWR
;
A
#
# COMPACT_ATOMS: atom_id res chain seq x y z
N MET A 1 -12.62 -4.71 -28.40
CA MET A 1 -12.10 -4.42 -27.05
C MET A 1 -13.21 -4.36 -26.00
N VAL A 2 -14.12 -3.37 -26.02
CA VAL A 2 -15.22 -3.32 -25.03
C VAL A 2 -16.15 -4.53 -25.13
N ASP A 3 -16.57 -4.91 -26.33
CA ASP A 3 -17.44 -6.09 -26.51
C ASP A 3 -16.75 -7.39 -26.09
N ASP A 4 -15.45 -7.52 -26.36
CA ASP A 4 -14.65 -8.69 -25.96
C ASP A 4 -14.53 -8.79 -24.43
N PHE A 5 -14.35 -7.64 -23.75
CA PHE A 5 -14.32 -7.57 -22.30
C PHE A 5 -15.68 -7.95 -21.70
N ARG A 6 -16.78 -7.39 -22.21
CA ARG A 6 -18.14 -7.73 -21.76
C ARG A 6 -18.44 -9.23 -21.96
N ALA A 7 -18.06 -9.79 -23.10
CA ALA A 7 -18.21 -11.22 -23.37
C ALA A 7 -17.36 -12.07 -22.41
N ALA A 8 -16.11 -11.68 -22.16
CA ALA A 8 -15.25 -12.36 -21.17
C ALA A 8 -15.82 -12.28 -19.75
N PHE A 9 -16.43 -11.15 -19.40
CA PHE A 9 -17.03 -10.95 -18.09
C PHE A 9 -18.30 -11.77 -17.91
N GLN A 10 -19.13 -11.87 -18.94
CA GLN A 10 -20.28 -12.77 -18.93
C GLN A 10 -19.85 -14.23 -18.79
N GLU A 11 -18.81 -14.65 -19.52
CA GLU A 11 -18.20 -15.98 -19.41
C GLU A 11 -17.71 -16.26 -17.98
N LEU A 12 -17.08 -15.27 -17.33
CA LEU A 12 -16.68 -15.35 -15.92
C LEU A 12 -17.89 -15.55 -14.99
N ILE A 13 -18.95 -14.75 -15.15
CA ILE A 13 -20.17 -14.87 -14.35
C ILE A 13 -20.80 -16.26 -14.54
N ASP A 14 -20.97 -16.70 -15.79
CA ASP A 14 -21.59 -17.97 -16.11
C ASP A 14 -20.79 -19.15 -15.53
N ALA A 15 -19.45 -19.14 -15.68
CA ALA A 15 -18.56 -20.14 -15.10
C ALA A 15 -18.59 -20.13 -13.57
N SER A 16 -18.71 -18.96 -12.95
CA SER A 16 -18.79 -18.82 -11.48
C SER A 16 -20.08 -19.41 -10.91
N VAL A 17 -21.22 -19.17 -11.56
CA VAL A 17 -22.54 -19.68 -11.16
C VAL A 17 -22.64 -21.19 -11.40
N ALA A 18 -22.04 -21.69 -12.48
CA ALA A 18 -21.96 -23.12 -12.75
C ALA A 18 -20.95 -23.85 -11.83
N ALA A 19 -20.16 -23.11 -11.04
CA ALA A 19 -19.03 -23.60 -10.29
C ALA A 19 -18.07 -24.46 -11.14
N ASP A 20 -17.81 -24.03 -12.37
CA ASP A 20 -17.05 -24.80 -13.37
C ASP A 20 -15.53 -24.60 -13.18
N PRO A 21 -14.80 -25.60 -12.65
CA PRO A 21 -13.36 -25.46 -12.38
C PRO A 21 -12.50 -25.45 -13.65
N GLN A 22 -13.04 -25.83 -14.81
CA GLN A 22 -12.30 -25.85 -16.08
C GLN A 22 -12.39 -24.50 -16.79
N HIS A 23 -13.57 -23.87 -16.78
CA HIS A 23 -13.81 -22.63 -17.50
C HIS A 23 -13.59 -21.37 -16.64
N PHE A 24 -13.73 -21.46 -15.31
CA PHE A 24 -13.58 -20.29 -14.44
C PHE A 24 -12.16 -19.68 -14.47
N PRO A 25 -11.04 -20.43 -14.29
CA PRO A 25 -9.71 -19.83 -14.28
C PRO A 25 -9.31 -19.17 -15.62
N PRO A 26 -9.57 -19.77 -16.81
CA PRO A 26 -9.38 -19.10 -18.09
C PRO A 26 -10.19 -17.81 -18.25
N ALA A 27 -11.45 -17.80 -17.78
CA ALA A 27 -12.30 -16.62 -17.83
C ALA A 27 -11.75 -15.46 -16.98
N VAL A 28 -11.29 -15.78 -15.76
CA VAL A 28 -10.58 -14.81 -14.88
C VAL A 28 -9.38 -14.19 -15.60
N HIS A 29 -8.51 -15.02 -16.19
CA HIS A 29 -7.32 -14.54 -16.91
C HIS A 29 -7.66 -13.63 -18.10
N LYS A 30 -8.73 -13.96 -18.83
CA LYS A 30 -9.22 -13.18 -19.97
C LYS A 30 -9.73 -11.80 -19.52
N VAL A 31 -10.48 -11.73 -18.42
CA VAL A 31 -10.93 -10.47 -17.82
C VAL A 31 -9.74 -9.60 -17.43
N TYR A 32 -8.74 -10.15 -16.75
CA TYR A 32 -7.52 -9.42 -16.37
C TYR A 32 -6.79 -8.81 -17.57
N THR A 33 -6.62 -9.59 -18.63
CA THR A 33 -5.90 -9.15 -19.83
C THR A 33 -6.62 -8.00 -20.54
N LEU A 34 -7.95 -7.98 -20.49
CA LEU A 34 -8.78 -7.00 -21.20
C LEU A 34 -9.11 -5.76 -20.35
N ALA A 35 -9.10 -5.87 -19.02
CA ALA A 35 -9.56 -4.82 -18.11
C ALA A 35 -8.79 -3.49 -18.24
N SER A 36 -7.47 -3.54 -18.46
CA SER A 36 -6.64 -2.35 -18.65
C SER A 36 -6.87 -1.65 -20.00
N GLN A 37 -7.56 -2.32 -20.94
CA GLN A 37 -7.77 -1.86 -22.31
C GLN A 37 -9.15 -1.26 -22.54
N VAL A 38 -10.01 -1.23 -21.50
CA VAL A 38 -11.36 -0.66 -21.56
C VAL A 38 -11.47 0.59 -20.67
N PRO A 39 -12.42 1.51 -20.95
CA PRO A 39 -12.65 2.67 -20.10
C PRO A 39 -13.09 2.29 -18.66
N ALA A 40 -12.78 3.15 -17.69
CA ALA A 40 -13.18 2.94 -16.28
C ALA A 40 -14.69 2.74 -16.11
N ALA A 41 -15.52 3.42 -16.91
CA ALA A 41 -16.98 3.25 -16.89
C ALA A 41 -17.42 1.80 -17.22
N GLU A 42 -16.71 1.11 -18.11
CA GLU A 42 -17.01 -0.29 -18.44
C GLU A 42 -16.59 -1.24 -17.30
N ARG A 43 -15.45 -0.96 -16.65
CA ARG A 43 -15.03 -1.70 -15.46
C ARG A 43 -16.00 -1.49 -14.29
N ALA A 44 -16.55 -0.28 -14.13
CA ALA A 44 -17.52 0.03 -13.09
C ALA A 44 -18.81 -0.79 -13.27
N LEU A 45 -19.32 -0.92 -14.51
CA LEU A 45 -20.47 -1.79 -14.80
C LEU A 45 -20.18 -3.27 -14.51
N ALA A 46 -18.97 -3.73 -14.83
CA ALA A 46 -18.52 -5.08 -14.50
C ALA A 46 -18.46 -5.30 -12.98
N LEU A 47 -17.94 -4.34 -12.23
CA LEU A 47 -17.87 -4.39 -10.78
C LEU A 47 -19.27 -4.37 -10.13
N GLU A 48 -20.18 -3.53 -10.64
CA GLU A 48 -21.59 -3.52 -10.24
C GLU A 48 -22.22 -4.92 -10.41
N ALA A 49 -21.96 -5.57 -11.54
CA ALA A 49 -22.45 -6.92 -11.82
C ALA A 49 -21.87 -8.02 -10.91
N LEU A 50 -20.71 -7.80 -10.26
CA LEU A 50 -20.17 -8.73 -9.25
C LEU A 50 -20.88 -8.62 -7.90
N THR A 51 -21.50 -7.47 -7.59
CA THR A 51 -22.11 -7.21 -6.28
C THR A 51 -23.04 -8.36 -5.84
N PRO A 52 -23.99 -8.84 -6.65
CA PRO A 52 -24.88 -9.94 -6.24
C PRO A 52 -24.15 -11.27 -6.00
N LEU A 53 -23.03 -11.51 -6.68
CA LEU A 53 -22.21 -12.71 -6.51
C LEU A 53 -21.40 -12.66 -5.20
N LEU A 54 -20.99 -11.45 -4.79
CA LEU A 54 -20.27 -11.23 -3.52
C LEU A 54 -21.22 -11.31 -2.31
N THR A 55 -22.43 -10.79 -2.44
CA THR A 55 -23.46 -10.83 -1.39
C THR A 55 -24.06 -12.23 -1.19
N GLY A 56 -24.16 -13.02 -2.26
CA GLY A 56 -24.82 -14.33 -2.22
C GLY A 56 -23.92 -15.50 -1.81
N ASP A 57 -24.58 -16.64 -1.53
CA ASP A 57 -23.93 -17.94 -1.30
C ASP A 57 -23.98 -18.84 -2.55
N HIS A 58 -24.14 -18.23 -3.74
CA HIS A 58 -24.37 -18.96 -4.99
C HIS A 58 -23.12 -19.64 -5.55
N ALA A 59 -21.93 -19.12 -5.22
CA ALA A 59 -20.65 -19.61 -5.72
C ALA A 59 -19.89 -20.39 -4.65
N ALA A 60 -19.07 -21.35 -5.08
CA ALA A 60 -18.14 -22.05 -4.19
C ALA A 60 -17.22 -21.03 -3.48
N PRO A 61 -16.81 -21.27 -2.22
CA PRO A 61 -16.00 -20.31 -1.46
C PRO A 61 -14.71 -19.88 -2.18
N GLY A 62 -14.01 -20.81 -2.84
CA GLY A 62 -12.82 -20.51 -3.64
C GLY A 62 -13.10 -19.59 -4.82
N ILE A 63 -14.19 -19.83 -5.55
CA ILE A 63 -14.64 -18.97 -6.65
C ILE A 63 -14.96 -17.57 -6.14
N THR A 64 -15.64 -17.47 -4.98
CA THR A 64 -15.97 -16.16 -4.42
C THR A 64 -14.72 -15.38 -3.96
N ALA A 65 -13.70 -16.09 -3.47
CA ALA A 65 -12.42 -15.48 -3.13
C ALA A 65 -11.72 -14.92 -4.38
N ASP A 66 -11.74 -15.66 -5.49
CA ASP A 66 -11.18 -15.21 -6.76
C ASP A 66 -11.97 -14.06 -7.39
N LEU A 67 -13.30 -14.08 -7.30
CA LEU A 67 -14.14 -12.93 -7.69
C LEU A 67 -13.84 -11.69 -6.85
N SER A 68 -13.54 -11.85 -5.56
CA SER A 68 -13.11 -10.73 -4.70
C SER A 68 -11.78 -10.13 -5.20
N ILE A 69 -10.85 -10.97 -5.63
CA ILE A 69 -9.57 -10.56 -6.21
C ILE A 69 -9.75 -9.87 -7.56
N VAL A 70 -10.67 -10.34 -8.41
CA VAL A 70 -11.05 -9.64 -9.64
C VAL A 70 -11.62 -8.26 -9.31
N ALA A 71 -12.53 -8.17 -8.35
CA ALA A 71 -13.11 -6.90 -7.90
C ALA A 71 -12.02 -5.92 -7.41
N GLY A 72 -11.12 -6.38 -6.53
CA GLY A 72 -9.99 -5.58 -6.05
C GLY A 72 -9.12 -5.07 -7.19
N ALA A 73 -8.70 -5.95 -8.10
CA ALA A 73 -7.83 -5.52 -9.18
C ALA A 73 -8.48 -4.55 -10.18
N LEU A 74 -9.80 -4.63 -10.41
CA LEU A 74 -10.49 -3.60 -11.19
C LEU A 74 -10.39 -2.23 -10.49
N VAL A 75 -10.50 -2.20 -9.16
CA VAL A 75 -10.36 -0.99 -8.35
C VAL A 75 -8.91 -0.46 -8.36
N GLU A 76 -7.90 -1.34 -8.27
CA GLU A 76 -6.48 -0.96 -8.42
C GLU A 76 -6.20 -0.28 -9.78
N MET A 77 -6.95 -0.64 -10.83
CA MET A 77 -6.89 0.03 -12.15
C MET A 77 -7.65 1.38 -12.19
N GLY A 78 -7.98 1.97 -11.04
CA GLY A 78 -8.67 3.25 -10.91
C GLY A 78 -10.18 3.18 -11.18
N THR A 79 -10.81 2.03 -10.93
CA THR A 79 -12.28 1.91 -11.00
C THR A 79 -12.89 2.24 -9.64
N ASP A 80 -13.97 3.00 -9.63
CA ASP A 80 -14.73 3.26 -8.40
C ASP A 80 -15.30 1.94 -7.83
N PRO A 81 -15.06 1.60 -6.54
CA PRO A 81 -15.56 0.38 -5.92
C PRO A 81 -17.08 0.26 -5.87
N GLY A 82 -17.81 1.38 -5.83
CA GLY A 82 -19.27 1.39 -5.75
C GLY A 82 -19.83 0.47 -4.63
N PRO A 83 -20.96 -0.22 -4.85
CA PRO A 83 -21.54 -1.17 -3.88
C PRO A 83 -20.66 -2.40 -3.61
N ALA A 84 -19.81 -2.81 -4.56
CA ALA A 84 -18.96 -3.98 -4.39
C ALA A 84 -17.91 -3.79 -3.28
N GLY A 85 -17.52 -2.55 -2.99
CA GLY A 85 -16.61 -2.21 -1.91
C GLY A 85 -17.10 -2.73 -0.55
N ILE A 86 -18.28 -2.28 -0.11
CA ILE A 86 -18.83 -2.67 1.19
C ILE A 86 -19.21 -4.16 1.24
N GLU A 87 -19.66 -4.74 0.12
CA GLU A 87 -19.97 -6.18 0.05
C GLU A 87 -18.72 -7.04 0.18
N THR A 88 -17.58 -6.60 -0.37
CA THR A 88 -16.28 -7.25 -0.16
C THR A 88 -15.91 -7.27 1.32
N LEU A 89 -16.15 -6.18 2.06
CA LEU A 89 -15.91 -6.11 3.50
C LEU A 89 -16.85 -7.02 4.31
N ARG A 90 -18.13 -7.08 3.95
CA ARG A 90 -19.10 -8.02 4.56
C ARG A 90 -18.71 -9.48 4.32
N ARG A 91 -18.14 -9.77 3.14
CA ARG A 91 -17.61 -11.09 2.81
C ARG A 91 -16.37 -11.40 3.64
N LEU A 92 -15.43 -10.46 3.74
CA LEU A 92 -14.24 -10.57 4.58
C LEU A 92 -14.63 -10.90 6.02
N ARG A 93 -15.59 -10.17 6.62
CA ARG A 93 -16.09 -10.46 7.97
C ARG A 93 -16.51 -11.93 8.12
N THR A 94 -17.28 -12.43 7.15
CA THR A 94 -17.84 -13.79 7.20
C THR A 94 -16.73 -14.84 7.11
N MET A 95 -15.78 -14.66 6.19
CA MET A 95 -14.66 -15.59 6.01
C MET A 95 -13.65 -15.49 7.16
N GLY A 96 -13.36 -14.27 7.63
CA GLY A 96 -12.46 -14.00 8.76
C GLY A 96 -12.93 -14.65 10.05
N LYS A 97 -14.24 -14.59 10.35
CA LYS A 97 -14.82 -15.31 11.50
C LYS A 97 -14.55 -16.82 11.43
N GLY A 98 -14.66 -17.42 10.24
CA GLY A 98 -14.35 -18.84 10.03
C GLY A 98 -12.84 -19.13 10.10
N ALA A 99 -12.00 -18.24 9.58
CA ALA A 99 -10.55 -18.34 9.66
C ALA A 99 -10.06 -18.29 11.11
N LEU A 100 -10.64 -17.43 11.95
CA LEU A 100 -10.34 -17.41 13.39
C LEU A 100 -10.77 -18.70 14.12
N VAL A 101 -11.83 -19.37 13.66
CA VAL A 101 -12.19 -20.70 14.19
C VAL A 101 -11.10 -21.71 13.86
N PHE A 102 -10.52 -21.65 12.66
CA PHE A 102 -9.39 -22.48 12.26
C PHE A 102 -8.15 -22.17 13.11
N THR A 103 -7.71 -20.91 13.23
CA THR A 103 -6.49 -20.56 13.98
C THR A 103 -6.59 -20.96 15.46
N ARG A 104 -7.74 -20.73 16.10
CA ARG A 104 -7.97 -21.15 17.49
C ARG A 104 -8.00 -22.67 17.66
N ALA A 105 -8.48 -23.40 16.66
CA ALA A 105 -8.41 -24.87 16.67
C ALA A 105 -6.98 -25.34 16.47
N TRP A 106 -6.23 -24.72 15.56
CA TRP A 106 -4.83 -25.01 15.29
C TRP A 106 -3.96 -24.86 16.55
N GLN A 107 -4.12 -23.76 17.29
CA GLN A 107 -3.41 -23.51 18.56
C GLN A 107 -3.65 -24.60 19.62
N ARG A 108 -4.75 -25.36 19.55
CA ARG A 108 -5.03 -26.47 20.47
C ARG A 108 -4.32 -27.77 20.09
N THR A 109 -3.79 -27.84 18.87
CA THR A 109 -3.10 -29.01 18.34
C THR A 109 -1.58 -28.96 18.55
N GLY A 110 -1.02 -27.79 18.88
CA GLY A 110 0.43 -27.59 19.02
C GLY A 110 0.82 -26.12 19.21
N THR A 111 2.12 -25.85 19.30
CA THR A 111 2.70 -24.51 19.47
C THR A 111 3.20 -23.87 18.17
N ASP A 112 3.15 -24.61 17.06
CA ASP A 112 3.52 -24.14 15.74
C ASP A 112 2.45 -23.21 15.15
N ALA A 113 2.90 -22.29 14.30
CA ALA A 113 2.01 -21.40 13.56
C ALA A 113 1.07 -22.19 12.63
N PRO A 114 -0.14 -21.66 12.33
CA PRO A 114 -0.98 -22.23 11.28
C PRO A 114 -0.24 -22.27 9.93
N PRO A 115 -0.56 -23.23 9.05
CA PRO A 115 0.05 -23.32 7.73
C PRO A 115 -0.30 -22.08 6.91
N ASP A 116 0.54 -21.73 5.94
CA ASP A 116 0.20 -20.64 5.02
C ASP A 116 -1.14 -20.93 4.33
N PRO A 117 -2.09 -19.97 4.27
CA PRO A 117 -3.40 -20.14 3.65
C PRO A 117 -3.36 -20.81 2.28
N ASP A 118 -2.38 -20.49 1.42
CA ASP A 118 -2.32 -20.99 0.05
C ASP A 118 -1.75 -22.41 -0.06
N THR A 119 -1.28 -22.96 1.06
CA THR A 119 -0.65 -24.29 1.14
C THR A 119 -1.38 -25.28 2.02
N VAL A 120 -2.54 -24.90 2.58
CA VAL A 120 -3.28 -25.78 3.49
C VAL A 120 -3.69 -27.09 2.81
N THR A 121 -3.54 -28.19 3.54
CA THR A 121 -3.72 -29.55 3.03
C THR A 121 -4.83 -30.31 3.75
N ALA A 122 -5.15 -31.51 3.27
CA ALA A 122 -6.08 -32.42 3.94
C ALA A 122 -5.55 -32.89 5.32
N ASP A 123 -4.22 -32.98 5.49
CA ASP A 123 -3.62 -33.34 6.78
C ASP A 123 -3.81 -32.22 7.81
N ASP A 124 -3.72 -30.96 7.37
CA ASP A 124 -4.00 -29.79 8.22
C ASP A 124 -5.48 -29.75 8.66
N GLU A 125 -6.40 -30.08 7.75
CA GLU A 125 -7.82 -30.23 8.07
C GLU A 125 -8.06 -31.36 9.09
N GLN A 126 -7.44 -32.53 8.85
CA GLN A 126 -7.55 -33.68 9.75
C GLN A 126 -7.02 -33.35 11.14
N ARG A 127 -5.96 -32.54 11.21
CA ARG A 127 -5.37 -32.08 12.47
C ARG A 127 -6.35 -31.23 13.29
N VAL A 128 -7.04 -30.27 12.67
CA VAL A 128 -8.03 -29.44 13.37
C VAL A 128 -9.38 -30.15 13.60
N THR A 129 -9.64 -31.24 12.87
CA THR A 129 -10.85 -32.07 13.03
C THR A 129 -11.02 -32.62 14.45
N ALA A 130 -9.91 -32.94 15.14
CA ALA A 130 -9.96 -33.38 16.53
C ALA A 130 -10.64 -32.36 17.49
N HIS A 131 -10.62 -31.06 17.14
CA HIS A 131 -11.22 -30.00 17.94
C HIS A 131 -12.51 -29.41 17.34
N LEU A 132 -12.68 -29.49 16.02
CA LEU A 132 -13.79 -28.87 15.31
C LEU A 132 -14.88 -29.86 14.86
N GLY A 133 -14.57 -31.16 14.80
CA GLY A 133 -15.45 -32.19 14.26
C GLY A 133 -15.94 -31.81 12.85
N ASP A 134 -17.25 -31.90 12.64
CA ASP A 134 -17.91 -31.61 11.35
C ASP A 134 -17.73 -30.17 10.86
N LYS A 135 -17.23 -29.25 11.70
CA LYS A 135 -16.94 -27.86 11.32
C LYS A 135 -15.55 -27.68 10.70
N ALA A 136 -14.68 -28.68 10.77
CA ALA A 136 -13.31 -28.58 10.26
C ALA A 136 -13.24 -28.21 8.77
N PRO A 137 -13.98 -28.85 7.85
CA PRO A 137 -13.89 -28.52 6.42
C PRO A 137 -14.23 -27.05 6.13
N ARG A 138 -15.26 -26.53 6.79
CA ARG A 138 -15.66 -25.12 6.64
C ARG A 138 -14.61 -24.16 7.20
N ALA A 139 -14.06 -24.44 8.37
CA ALA A 139 -13.04 -23.58 8.98
C ALA A 139 -11.74 -23.58 8.13
N THR A 140 -11.31 -24.75 7.66
CA THR A 140 -10.16 -24.89 6.75
C THR A 140 -10.39 -24.13 5.45
N MET A 141 -11.59 -24.22 4.86
CA MET A 141 -11.94 -23.46 3.66
C MET A 141 -11.90 -21.94 3.88
N CYS A 142 -12.37 -21.46 5.03
CA CYS A 142 -12.25 -20.06 5.40
C CYS A 142 -10.79 -19.63 5.57
N TRP A 143 -9.94 -20.46 6.19
CA TRP A 143 -8.51 -20.20 6.28
C TRP A 143 -7.85 -20.15 4.89
N TRP A 144 -8.13 -21.13 4.02
CA TRP A 144 -7.59 -21.20 2.65
C TRP A 144 -7.93 -19.99 1.76
N THR A 145 -9.06 -19.32 2.04
CA THR A 145 -9.55 -18.19 1.23
C THR A 145 -9.25 -16.82 1.84
N ILE A 146 -8.83 -16.76 3.11
CA ILE A 146 -8.84 -15.50 3.87
C ILE A 146 -7.88 -14.45 3.32
N ARG A 147 -6.69 -14.86 2.84
CA ARG A 147 -5.71 -13.93 2.25
C ARG A 147 -6.29 -13.18 1.04
N ARG A 148 -6.96 -13.92 0.14
CA ARG A 148 -7.58 -13.33 -1.06
C ARG A 148 -8.68 -12.31 -0.71
N HIS A 149 -9.50 -12.61 0.29
CA HIS A 149 -10.48 -11.64 0.78
C HIS A 149 -9.82 -10.43 1.46
N GLY A 150 -8.74 -10.63 2.22
CA GLY A 150 -7.97 -9.55 2.84
C GLY A 150 -7.36 -8.59 1.83
N LEU A 151 -6.72 -9.11 0.78
CA LEU A 151 -6.15 -8.31 -0.31
C LEU A 151 -7.20 -7.48 -1.06
N ALA A 152 -8.35 -8.09 -1.37
CA ALA A 152 -9.46 -7.38 -1.98
C ALA A 152 -9.99 -6.27 -1.07
N ALA A 153 -10.25 -6.58 0.20
CA ALA A 153 -10.73 -5.62 1.19
C ALA A 153 -9.77 -4.44 1.41
N LYS A 154 -8.46 -4.72 1.49
CA LYS A 154 -7.41 -3.70 1.56
C LYS A 154 -7.54 -2.69 0.43
N THR A 155 -7.69 -3.18 -0.79
CA THR A 155 -7.88 -2.34 -1.97
C THR A 155 -9.15 -1.49 -1.86
N MET A 156 -10.26 -2.08 -1.43
CA MET A 156 -11.53 -1.35 -1.29
C MET A 156 -11.42 -0.22 -0.26
N LEU A 157 -10.74 -0.45 0.86
CA LEU A 157 -10.56 0.54 1.93
C LEU A 157 -9.64 1.70 1.53
N CYS A 158 -8.91 1.61 0.42
CA CYS A 158 -8.16 2.76 -0.10
C CYS A 158 -9.08 3.92 -0.50
N HIS A 159 -10.36 3.64 -0.81
CA HIS A 159 -11.35 4.64 -1.19
C HIS A 159 -12.09 5.22 0.03
N SER A 160 -12.14 6.55 0.12
CA SER A 160 -12.82 7.29 1.20
C SER A 160 -14.29 6.93 1.34
N ASP A 161 -15.00 6.74 0.23
CA ASP A 161 -16.44 6.46 0.24
C ASP A 161 -16.75 5.07 0.83
N VAL A 162 -15.85 4.10 0.65
CA VAL A 162 -15.97 2.77 1.28
C VAL A 162 -15.72 2.88 2.78
N ARG A 163 -14.69 3.63 3.21
CA ARG A 163 -14.46 3.91 4.64
C ARG A 163 -15.65 4.63 5.27
N ALA A 164 -16.20 5.64 4.61
CA ALA A 164 -17.37 6.37 5.08
C ALA A 164 -18.62 5.48 5.23
N GLN A 165 -18.86 4.58 4.26
CA GLN A 165 -19.94 3.59 4.36
C GLN A 165 -19.73 2.60 5.50
N LEU A 166 -18.48 2.17 5.72
CA LEU A 166 -18.13 1.30 6.83
C LEU A 166 -18.36 1.98 8.19
N HIS A 167 -17.96 3.24 8.33
CA HIS A 167 -18.16 4.03 9.56
C HIS A 167 -19.65 4.28 9.87
N ALA A 168 -20.52 4.25 8.86
CA ALA A 168 -21.97 4.27 9.06
C ALA A 168 -22.54 2.95 9.61
N ASP A 169 -21.74 1.89 9.68
CA ASP A 169 -22.06 0.57 10.25
C ASP A 169 -21.02 0.21 11.35
N PRO A 170 -21.17 0.77 12.58
CA PRO A 170 -20.19 0.61 13.66
C PRO A 170 -19.97 -0.84 14.08
N ASP A 171 -20.99 -1.69 13.95
CA ASP A 171 -20.89 -3.12 14.26
C ASP A 171 -19.95 -3.81 13.27
N LEU A 172 -20.11 -3.54 11.96
CA LEU A 172 -19.20 -4.08 10.94
C LEU A 172 -17.78 -3.54 11.11
N HIS A 173 -17.61 -2.24 11.41
CA HIS A 173 -16.29 -1.64 11.64
C HIS A 173 -15.56 -2.27 12.82
N THR A 174 -16.26 -2.42 13.96
CA THR A 174 -15.70 -3.07 15.16
C THR A 174 -15.29 -4.52 14.86
N GLU A 175 -16.18 -5.29 14.22
CA GLU A 175 -15.88 -6.68 13.90
C GLU A 175 -14.70 -6.84 12.93
N LEU A 176 -14.57 -5.95 11.93
CA LEU A 176 -13.42 -5.98 11.02
C LEU A 176 -12.12 -5.58 11.71
N THR A 177 -12.17 -4.60 12.61
CA THR A 177 -11.00 -4.19 13.42
C THR A 177 -10.51 -5.35 14.28
N ASP A 178 -11.40 -6.01 15.03
CA ASP A 178 -11.08 -7.19 15.85
C ASP A 178 -10.52 -8.35 15.01
N LEU A 179 -11.06 -8.54 13.80
CA LEU A 179 -10.57 -9.56 12.86
C LEU A 179 -9.17 -9.22 12.36
N SER A 180 -8.92 -7.95 12.04
CA SER A 180 -7.63 -7.44 11.58
C SER A 180 -6.54 -7.67 12.61
N GLU A 181 -6.82 -7.30 13.87
CA GLU A 181 -5.88 -7.49 14.98
C GLU A 181 -5.54 -8.98 15.16
N GLN A 182 -6.56 -9.85 15.23
CA GLN A 182 -6.34 -11.27 15.50
C GLN A 182 -5.66 -12.00 14.33
N LEU A 183 -6.06 -11.71 13.08
CA LEU A 183 -5.46 -12.33 11.89
C LEU A 183 -4.10 -11.72 11.54
N GLY A 184 -3.85 -10.46 11.89
CA GLY A 184 -2.57 -9.77 11.70
C GLY A 184 -1.40 -10.49 12.36
N THR A 185 -1.64 -11.15 13.50
CA THR A 185 -0.64 -12.00 14.18
C THR A 185 -0.14 -13.18 13.35
N HIS A 186 -0.83 -13.51 12.26
CA HIS A 186 -0.50 -14.62 11.37
C HIS A 186 -0.28 -14.18 9.91
N LEU A 187 -0.91 -13.08 9.49
CA LEU A 187 -0.97 -12.63 8.10
C LEU A 187 -0.68 -11.12 8.01
N PRO A 188 0.49 -10.72 7.48
CA PRO A 188 0.88 -9.30 7.40
C PRO A 188 -0.13 -8.41 6.65
N GLU A 189 -0.87 -8.97 5.69
CA GLU A 189 -1.89 -8.23 4.94
C GLU A 189 -3.02 -7.70 5.83
N PHE A 190 -3.26 -8.34 6.97
CA PHE A 190 -4.24 -7.91 7.97
C PHE A 190 -3.70 -6.84 8.92
N GLU A 191 -2.38 -6.65 9.01
CA GLU A 191 -1.80 -5.48 9.70
C GLU A 191 -2.05 -4.21 8.88
N GLU A 192 -1.82 -4.29 7.55
CA GLU A 192 -2.12 -3.18 6.62
C GLU A 192 -3.62 -2.87 6.54
N LEU A 193 -4.47 -3.89 6.62
CA LEU A 193 -5.91 -3.70 6.72
C LEU A 193 -6.28 -2.92 7.98
N GLY A 194 -5.62 -3.23 9.11
CA GLY A 194 -5.85 -2.56 10.39
C GLY A 194 -5.55 -1.06 10.31
N THR A 195 -4.48 -0.69 9.61
CA THR A 195 -4.12 0.73 9.44
C THR A 195 -5.12 1.47 8.57
N LEU A 196 -5.65 0.83 7.51
CA LEU A 196 -6.72 1.41 6.69
C LEU A 196 -8.06 1.52 7.42
N LEU A 197 -8.37 0.57 8.32
CA LEU A 197 -9.58 0.58 9.15
C LEU A 197 -9.55 1.70 10.20
N ALA A 198 -8.36 2.04 10.69
CA ALA A 198 -8.15 3.15 11.62
C ALA A 198 -8.24 4.53 10.94
N MET A 199 -8.17 4.60 9.61
CA MET A 199 -8.30 5.87 8.88
C MET A 199 -9.77 6.29 8.81
N ASP A 200 -10.08 7.45 9.39
CA ASP A 200 -11.37 8.10 9.18
C ASP A 200 -11.51 8.64 7.75
N ALA A 201 -12.76 8.87 7.32
CA ALA A 201 -13.03 9.51 6.03
C ALA A 201 -12.66 11.00 6.03
N THR A 202 -12.65 11.67 7.18
CA THR A 202 -12.15 13.03 7.35
C THR A 202 -11.91 13.28 8.84
N THR A 203 -10.70 13.70 9.19
CA THR A 203 -10.30 13.99 10.56
C THR A 203 -9.99 15.48 10.71
N THR A 204 -10.32 16.05 11.86
CA THR A 204 -9.91 17.40 12.25
C THR A 204 -8.94 17.34 13.41
N ALA A 205 -7.91 18.17 13.38
CA ALA A 205 -6.98 18.34 14.49
C ALA A 205 -6.71 19.81 14.78
N LEU A 206 -6.43 20.11 16.03
CA LEU A 206 -5.89 21.39 16.46
C LEU A 206 -4.36 21.28 16.54
N VAL A 207 -3.67 22.07 15.73
CA VAL A 207 -2.20 22.09 15.64
C VAL A 207 -1.68 23.36 16.30
N LEU A 208 -0.87 23.23 17.35
CA LEU A 208 -0.30 24.35 18.09
C LEU A 208 1.20 24.43 17.82
N ASP A 209 1.69 25.59 17.38
CA ASP A 209 3.11 25.84 17.19
C ASP A 209 3.72 26.49 18.43
N ARG A 210 4.63 25.78 19.10
CA ARG A 210 5.24 26.25 20.35
C ARG A 210 6.04 27.54 20.16
N ALA A 211 6.75 27.66 19.03
CA ALA A 211 7.67 28.77 18.79
C ALA A 211 6.94 30.11 18.62
N SER A 212 5.85 30.13 17.85
CA SER A 212 5.06 31.34 17.62
C SER A 212 3.89 31.51 18.60
N GLY A 213 3.50 30.44 19.31
CA GLY A 213 2.31 30.40 20.14
C GLY A 213 0.99 30.37 19.35
N ARG A 214 1.04 30.23 18.02
CA ARG A 214 -0.13 30.21 17.14
C ARG A 214 -0.80 28.83 17.13
N ALA A 215 -2.08 28.80 16.78
CA ALA A 215 -2.86 27.57 16.70
C ALA A 215 -3.70 27.53 15.43
N PHE A 216 -3.80 26.35 14.81
CA PHE A 216 -4.45 26.14 13.54
C PHE A 216 -5.40 24.96 13.61
N ARG A 217 -6.63 25.13 13.14
CA ARG A 217 -7.53 24.01 12.89
C ARG A 217 -7.23 23.47 11.50
N VAL A 218 -6.85 22.20 11.44
CA VAL A 218 -6.55 21.51 10.20
C VAL A 218 -7.55 20.40 9.97
N ARG A 219 -7.85 20.16 8.69
CA ARG A 219 -8.68 19.05 8.25
C ARG A 219 -7.87 18.20 7.28
N PHE A 220 -7.88 16.90 7.48
CA PHE A 220 -7.16 15.97 6.64
C PHE A 220 -7.94 14.68 6.39
N ASP A 221 -7.59 14.00 5.30
CA ASP A 221 -8.12 12.70 4.88
C ASP A 221 -6.97 11.95 4.17
N GLY A 222 -7.04 10.62 4.20
CA GLY A 222 -6.12 9.77 3.46
C GLY A 222 -4.67 9.81 3.95
N ILE A 223 -4.46 10.14 5.23
CA ILE A 223 -3.13 10.20 5.85
C ILE A 223 -2.86 8.91 6.63
N GLY A 224 -1.98 8.07 6.09
CA GLY A 224 -1.75 6.71 6.60
C GLY A 224 -0.76 6.60 7.76
N ASP A 225 0.07 7.63 7.94
CA ASP A 225 1.04 7.70 9.05
C ASP A 225 1.40 9.16 9.38
N ASN A 226 2.13 9.32 10.48
CA ASN A 226 2.56 10.63 10.95
C ASN A 226 3.73 11.19 10.12
N PHE A 227 4.47 10.38 9.32
CA PHE A 227 5.45 10.88 8.34
C PHE A 227 4.78 11.73 7.25
N GLN A 228 3.69 11.21 6.70
CA GLN A 228 2.85 11.89 5.72
C GLN A 228 2.18 13.12 6.34
N LEU A 229 1.60 12.98 7.55
CA LEU A 229 0.98 14.10 8.27
C LEU A 229 1.97 15.26 8.47
N HIS A 230 3.16 14.95 8.98
CA HIS A 230 4.22 15.92 9.27
C HIS A 230 4.61 16.69 7.99
N THR A 231 4.84 15.98 6.89
CA THR A 231 5.27 16.60 5.63
C THR A 231 4.19 17.53 5.07
N LEU A 232 2.92 17.11 5.12
CA LEU A 232 1.81 17.93 4.62
C LEU A 232 1.48 19.12 5.54
N LEU A 233 1.65 18.98 6.86
CA LEU A 233 1.57 20.10 7.80
C LEU A 233 2.64 21.15 7.51
N ALA A 234 3.87 20.73 7.23
CA ALA A 234 4.96 21.62 6.86
C ALA A 234 4.63 22.42 5.59
N ASP A 235 4.08 21.79 4.55
CA ASP A 235 3.66 22.48 3.32
C ASP A 235 2.54 23.50 3.57
N ALA A 236 1.60 23.15 4.45
CA ALA A 236 0.43 23.95 4.75
C ALA A 236 0.72 25.15 5.66
N LEU A 237 1.69 25.04 6.57
CA LEU A 237 1.95 26.05 7.60
C LEU A 237 3.16 26.93 7.31
N ILE A 238 4.25 26.39 6.74
CA ILE A 238 5.53 27.11 6.60
C ILE A 238 5.52 28.07 5.40
N GLY A 239 6.06 29.26 5.63
CA GLY A 239 6.31 30.25 4.60
C GLY A 239 5.06 30.99 4.08
N PRO A 240 5.25 31.99 3.19
CA PRO A 240 4.18 32.91 2.79
C PRO A 240 3.07 32.27 1.96
N GLN A 241 3.34 31.16 1.28
CA GLN A 241 2.31 30.38 0.58
C GLN A 241 1.59 29.39 1.49
N GLY A 242 2.07 29.19 2.72
CA GLY A 242 1.37 28.45 3.78
C GLY A 242 0.60 29.39 4.69
N ARG A 243 0.83 29.31 6.00
CA ARG A 243 0.32 30.24 7.02
C ARG A 243 1.40 31.15 7.62
N GLY A 244 2.56 31.22 6.99
CA GLY A 244 3.65 32.11 7.40
C GLY A 244 4.33 31.70 8.70
N LEU A 245 4.33 30.41 9.06
CA LEU A 245 5.26 29.92 10.08
C LEU A 245 6.70 30.01 9.55
N ASP A 246 7.63 30.29 10.46
CA ASP A 246 9.05 30.32 10.16
C ASP A 246 9.57 28.92 9.82
N GLY A 247 10.53 28.84 8.89
CA GLY A 247 11.15 27.57 8.49
C GLY A 247 11.40 27.47 6.99
N GLU A 248 12.09 26.41 6.59
CA GLU A 248 12.28 26.04 5.20
C GLU A 248 11.07 25.22 4.72
N ARG A 249 10.40 25.66 3.65
CA ARG A 249 9.26 24.96 3.09
C ARG A 249 9.69 23.60 2.51
N PRO A 250 8.87 22.53 2.62
CA PRO A 250 9.13 21.27 1.94
C PRO A 250 9.36 21.41 0.43
N ASP A 251 10.22 20.55 -0.12
CA ASP A 251 10.34 20.38 -1.58
C ASP A 251 8.97 19.97 -2.15
N PRO A 252 8.42 20.68 -3.16
CA PRO A 252 7.12 20.36 -3.75
C PRO A 252 7.00 18.91 -4.24
N ARG A 253 8.11 18.24 -4.55
CA ARG A 253 8.14 16.83 -4.96
C ARG A 253 7.80 15.89 -3.82
N TRP A 254 8.21 16.19 -2.59
CA TRP A 254 7.81 15.44 -1.39
C TRP A 254 6.31 15.59 -1.16
N VAL A 255 5.80 16.82 -1.28
CA VAL A 255 4.38 17.13 -1.11
C VAL A 255 3.54 16.39 -2.16
N SER A 256 4.00 16.38 -3.42
CA SER A 256 3.35 15.63 -4.49
C SER A 256 3.27 14.13 -4.18
N ALA A 257 4.38 13.53 -3.75
CA ALA A 257 4.45 12.11 -3.43
C ALA A 257 3.52 11.72 -2.26
N PHE A 258 3.38 12.61 -1.26
CA PHE A 258 2.50 12.41 -0.12
C PHE A 258 1.02 12.76 -0.36
N ARG A 259 0.67 13.36 -1.50
CA ARG A 259 -0.74 13.58 -1.89
C ARG A 259 -1.24 12.42 -2.74
N ASP A 260 -0.80 12.36 -3.99
CA ASP A 260 -1.32 11.45 -5.00
C ASP A 260 -0.30 11.09 -6.09
N GLY A 261 0.85 11.76 -6.11
CA GLY A 261 1.91 11.52 -7.06
C GLY A 261 2.77 10.30 -6.74
N GLU A 262 3.50 9.84 -7.75
CA GLU A 262 4.58 8.87 -7.60
C GLU A 262 5.80 9.55 -6.93
N PRO A 263 6.51 8.84 -6.02
CA PRO A 263 7.77 9.34 -5.46
C PRO A 263 8.79 9.68 -6.55
N ASP A 264 9.41 10.86 -6.47
CA ASP A 264 10.55 11.21 -7.33
C ASP A 264 11.82 10.52 -6.79
N PRO A 265 12.50 9.63 -7.56
CA PRO A 265 13.74 8.99 -7.14
C PRO A 265 14.85 9.98 -6.74
N GLN A 266 14.84 11.20 -7.28
CA GLN A 266 15.80 12.25 -6.98
C GLN A 266 15.45 13.06 -5.72
N ALA A 267 14.27 12.85 -5.13
CA ALA A 267 13.77 13.55 -3.96
C ALA A 267 13.33 12.57 -2.85
N HIS A 268 14.02 11.45 -2.70
CA HIS A 268 13.57 10.37 -1.80
C HIS A 268 13.66 10.70 -0.31
N THR A 269 14.64 11.48 0.14
CA THR A 269 14.85 11.75 1.58
C THR A 269 14.22 13.08 2.00
N VAL A 270 13.22 13.02 2.88
CA VAL A 270 12.60 14.17 3.56
C VAL A 270 13.33 14.49 4.85
N ARG A 271 13.36 15.77 5.25
CA ARG A 271 13.90 16.22 6.54
C ARG A 271 12.77 16.69 7.45
N GLY A 272 12.82 16.33 8.72
CA GLY A 272 11.81 16.75 9.69
C GLY A 272 11.95 18.19 10.14
N TRP A 273 10.83 18.80 10.50
CA TRP A 273 10.74 20.20 10.94
C TRP A 273 10.53 20.33 12.44
N TRP A 274 9.75 19.42 13.03
CA TRP A 274 9.30 19.54 14.42
C TRP A 274 9.47 18.24 15.21
N ASN A 275 9.34 18.37 16.53
CA ASN A 275 8.86 17.27 17.35
C ASN A 275 7.35 17.30 17.48
N LEU A 276 6.70 16.20 17.12
CA LEU A 276 5.26 16.05 17.26
C LEU A 276 4.96 15.54 18.67
N VAL A 277 4.15 16.29 19.41
CA VAL A 277 3.83 16.01 20.82
C VAL A 277 2.33 16.14 21.02
N ALA A 278 1.73 15.26 21.83
CA ALA A 278 0.32 15.37 22.20
C ALA A 278 0.09 16.44 23.28
N HIS A 279 -1.16 16.71 23.61
CA HIS A 279 -1.51 17.72 24.63
C HIS A 279 -0.89 17.44 26.02
N ASP A 280 -0.61 16.18 26.34
CA ASP A 280 -0.10 15.73 27.65
C ASP A 280 1.43 15.67 27.70
N GLY A 281 2.12 16.03 26.60
CA GLY A 281 3.57 15.96 26.51
C GLY A 281 4.11 14.64 25.95
N THR A 282 3.25 13.65 25.69
CA THR A 282 3.69 12.38 25.10
C THR A 282 4.12 12.55 23.65
N TRP A 283 5.16 11.81 23.26
CA TRP A 283 5.66 11.84 21.88
C TRP A 283 4.67 11.18 20.92
N VAL A 284 4.36 11.91 19.85
CA VAL A 284 3.64 11.38 18.70
C VAL A 284 4.69 10.89 17.70
N TRP A 285 4.91 9.58 17.70
CA TRP A 285 5.88 8.93 16.82
C TRP A 285 5.44 9.00 15.35
N ASN A 286 6.41 9.18 14.46
CA ASN A 286 6.11 9.28 13.02
C ASN A 286 5.59 7.94 12.44
N GLU A 287 5.99 6.82 13.04
CA GLU A 287 5.57 5.45 12.70
C GLU A 287 4.10 5.17 13.07
N GLY A 288 3.55 5.97 13.99
CA GLY A 288 2.15 5.89 14.42
C GLY A 288 1.18 6.39 13.35
N VAL A 289 -0.11 6.16 13.59
CA VAL A 289 -1.19 6.65 12.73
C VAL A 289 -1.84 7.91 13.32
N PRO A 290 -2.38 8.82 12.49
CA PRO A 290 -3.03 10.03 13.00
C PRO A 290 -4.22 9.77 13.93
N ALA A 291 -4.93 8.64 13.76
CA ALA A 291 -6.05 8.24 14.61
C ALA A 291 -5.65 7.98 16.07
N ASP A 292 -4.38 7.65 16.32
CA ASP A 292 -3.86 7.37 17.67
C ASP A 292 -3.43 8.65 18.40
N ILE A 293 -3.45 9.81 17.74
CA ILE A 293 -3.11 11.09 18.39
C ILE A 293 -4.12 11.34 19.52
N PRO A 294 -3.70 11.53 20.77
CA PRO A 294 -4.61 11.77 21.88
C PRO A 294 -5.56 12.95 21.63
N THR A 295 -6.83 12.78 22.04
CA THR A 295 -7.86 13.81 21.90
C THR A 295 -8.05 14.58 23.21
N LEU A 296 -8.28 15.89 23.11
CA LEU A 296 -8.68 16.75 24.21
C LEU A 296 -10.01 17.41 23.86
N ASP A 297 -11.01 17.28 24.73
CA ASP A 297 -12.38 17.75 24.47
C ASP A 297 -12.99 17.19 23.15
N GLY A 298 -12.54 16.00 22.72
CA GLY A 298 -13.01 15.33 21.50
C GLY A 298 -12.29 15.75 20.21
N GLU A 299 -11.29 16.64 20.27
CA GLU A 299 -10.48 17.03 19.12
C GLU A 299 -9.05 16.47 19.26
N HIS A 300 -8.47 15.94 18.18
CA HIS A 300 -7.05 15.58 18.17
C HIS A 300 -6.22 16.86 18.38
N LEU A 301 -5.30 16.85 19.34
CA LEU A 301 -4.44 18.00 19.63
C LEU A 301 -2.98 17.62 19.42
N LEU A 302 -2.36 18.30 18.47
CA LEU A 302 -0.97 18.12 18.07
C LEU A 302 -0.17 19.38 18.35
N VAL A 303 0.97 19.24 19.01
CA VAL A 303 1.90 20.32 19.29
C VAL A 303 3.15 20.14 18.47
N LEU A 304 3.56 21.21 17.80
CA LEU A 304 4.81 21.33 17.06
C LEU A 304 5.86 21.93 18.00
N ASP A 305 6.75 21.08 18.50
CA ASP A 305 7.87 21.46 19.35
C ASP A 305 9.18 21.55 18.56
N GLU A 306 10.19 22.14 19.21
CA GLU A 306 11.55 22.13 18.69
C GLU A 306 12.03 20.70 18.44
N LEU A 307 12.68 20.51 17.29
CA LEU A 307 13.22 19.22 16.90
C LEU A 307 14.44 18.87 17.78
N PRO A 308 14.40 17.83 18.62
CA PRO A 308 15.50 17.52 19.54
C PRO A 308 16.77 17.01 18.84
N TYR A 309 16.62 16.43 17.64
CA TYR A 309 17.71 15.96 16.80
C TYR A 309 17.23 15.83 15.34
N PRO A 310 18.11 15.97 14.33
CA PRO A 310 17.74 15.83 12.93
C PRO A 310 17.05 14.49 12.65
N ARG A 311 15.91 14.51 11.96
CA ARG A 311 15.18 13.32 11.51
C ARG A 311 14.95 13.35 10.01
N SER A 312 14.84 12.16 9.42
CA SER A 312 14.55 12.00 8.01
C SER A 312 13.77 10.72 7.74
N TRP A 313 13.04 10.71 6.63
CA TRP A 313 12.24 9.57 6.17
C TRP A 313 12.10 9.59 4.64
N ASN A 314 11.54 8.52 4.08
CA ASN A 314 11.30 8.43 2.64
C ASN A 314 10.05 9.21 2.23
N ALA A 315 10.11 9.89 1.08
CA ALA A 315 8.98 10.59 0.46
C ALA A 315 8.00 9.60 -0.21
N GLU A 316 7.41 8.71 0.58
CA GLU A 316 6.54 7.63 0.11
C GLU A 316 5.33 7.48 1.02
N ARG A 317 4.15 7.27 0.43
CA ARG A 317 2.92 6.99 1.18
C ARG A 317 2.91 5.54 1.66
N ARG A 318 2.55 5.33 2.92
CA ARG A 318 2.25 3.98 3.46
C ARG A 318 1.24 3.21 2.61
N HIS A 319 0.24 3.92 2.06
CA HIS A 319 -0.79 3.36 1.19
C HIS A 319 -0.80 4.10 -0.15
N PRO A 320 -0.11 3.60 -1.19
CA PRO A 320 0.04 4.30 -2.48
C PRO A 320 -1.30 4.61 -3.19
N LEU A 321 -2.31 3.77 -3.00
CA LEU A 321 -3.65 3.96 -3.58
C LEU A 321 -4.54 4.93 -2.78
N VAL A 322 -4.11 5.38 -1.60
CA VAL A 322 -4.86 6.37 -0.81
C VAL A 322 -4.36 7.77 -1.14
N HIS A 323 -5.27 8.64 -1.55
CA HIS A 323 -4.95 10.05 -1.78
C HIS A 323 -4.93 10.82 -0.46
N GLY A 324 -3.79 11.39 -0.12
CA GLY A 324 -3.61 12.25 1.04
C GLY A 324 -4.05 13.68 0.77
N ARG A 325 -4.83 14.25 1.69
CA ARG A 325 -5.25 15.65 1.64
C ARG A 325 -5.14 16.28 3.01
N LEU A 326 -4.60 17.48 3.07
CA LEU A 326 -4.54 18.30 4.27
C LEU A 326 -4.79 19.76 3.90
N GLU A 327 -5.64 20.42 4.68
CA GLU A 327 -5.90 21.86 4.58
C GLU A 327 -5.97 22.52 5.95
N VAL A 328 -5.62 23.80 6.01
CA VAL A 328 -5.85 24.63 7.19
C VAL A 328 -7.19 25.32 7.04
N GLU A 329 -8.16 24.94 7.87
CA GLU A 329 -9.50 25.53 7.86
C GLU A 329 -9.45 26.97 8.39
N SER A 330 -8.83 27.15 9.56
CA SER A 330 -8.75 28.44 10.24
C SER A 330 -7.51 28.54 11.11
N GLU A 331 -6.98 29.73 11.25
CA GLU A 331 -6.11 30.08 12.38
C GLU A 331 -6.98 30.55 13.54
N LEU A 332 -6.66 30.13 14.75
CA LEU A 332 -7.38 30.56 15.95
C LEU A 332 -6.95 31.98 16.34
N GLU A 333 -7.88 32.73 16.91
CA GLU A 333 -7.57 34.02 17.53
C GLU A 333 -6.62 33.82 18.72
N ALA A 334 -5.75 34.79 18.96
CA ALA A 334 -4.69 34.69 19.97
C ALA A 334 -5.24 34.39 21.39
N GLU A 335 -6.40 34.96 21.74
CA GLU A 335 -7.05 34.71 23.04
C GLU A 335 -7.53 33.25 23.16
N GLU A 336 -8.08 32.68 22.08
CA GLU A 336 -8.52 31.28 22.05
C GLU A 336 -7.32 30.33 22.10
N ALA A 337 -6.26 30.62 21.33
CA ALA A 337 -5.02 29.85 21.36
C ALA A 337 -4.42 29.82 22.79
N GLN A 338 -4.44 30.94 23.51
CA GLN A 338 -3.99 31.00 24.90
C GLN A 338 -4.82 30.13 25.85
N LEU A 339 -6.12 29.95 25.60
CA LEU A 339 -6.94 29.03 26.40
C LEU A 339 -6.53 27.58 26.18
N TRP A 340 -6.19 27.20 24.96
CA TRP A 340 -5.66 25.87 24.65
C TRP A 340 -4.28 25.65 25.26
N TRP A 341 -3.38 26.63 25.18
CA TRP A 341 -2.06 26.53 25.82
C TRP A 341 -2.11 26.29 27.33
N LYS A 342 -3.15 26.77 28.03
CA LYS A 342 -3.34 26.50 29.46
C LYS A 342 -3.65 25.02 29.77
N LYS A 343 -4.09 24.25 28.78
CA LYS A 343 -4.42 22.83 28.91
C LYS A 343 -3.30 21.91 28.43
N VAL A 344 -2.30 22.46 27.73
CA VAL A 344 -1.19 21.71 27.15
C VAL A 344 -0.03 21.64 28.13
N ALA A 345 0.60 20.47 28.23
CA ALA A 345 1.78 20.27 29.06
C ALA A 345 2.93 21.20 28.63
N PRO A 346 3.76 21.67 29.59
CA PRO A 346 4.96 22.42 29.26
C PRO A 346 5.94 21.55 28.46
N THR A 347 6.81 22.19 27.67
CA THR A 347 7.88 21.50 26.94
C THR A 347 8.77 20.75 27.93
N GLU A 348 8.93 19.44 27.75
CA GLU A 348 10.03 18.71 28.39
C GLU A 348 11.35 19.07 27.68
N PRO A 349 12.44 19.28 28.42
CA PRO A 349 13.72 19.57 27.80
C PRO A 349 14.11 18.43 26.85
N ALA A 350 14.57 18.79 25.65
CA ALA A 350 15.16 17.83 24.72
C ALA A 350 16.18 16.95 25.45
N LEU A 351 16.24 15.66 25.10
CA LEU A 351 17.24 14.74 25.63
C LEU A 351 18.62 15.42 25.60
N PRO A 352 19.38 15.40 26.71
CA PRO A 352 20.69 16.05 26.75
C PRO A 352 21.55 15.50 25.61
N ASP A 353 22.26 16.41 24.95
CA ASP A 353 23.19 16.08 23.88
C ASP A 353 24.12 14.95 24.36
N PRO A 354 24.30 13.85 23.63
CA PRO A 354 25.28 12.83 24.01
C PRO A 354 26.68 13.42 24.22
N ALA A 355 26.99 14.59 23.65
CA ALA A 355 28.21 15.35 23.93
C ALA A 355 28.34 15.85 25.39
N ASP A 356 27.24 16.01 26.13
CA ASP A 356 27.22 16.42 27.55
C ASP A 356 27.34 15.23 28.52
N THR A 357 27.41 14.00 28.01
CA THR A 357 27.75 12.82 28.81
C THR A 357 29.13 12.29 28.42
N ALA A 358 30.11 12.50 29.27
CA ALA A 358 31.49 12.03 29.12
C ALA A 358 31.66 10.49 29.14
N ASP A 359 30.61 9.73 28.85
CA ASP A 359 30.62 8.26 28.86
C ASP A 359 29.60 7.64 27.89
N ALA A 360 29.40 8.24 26.72
CA ALA A 360 28.60 7.63 25.64
C ALA A 360 29.50 6.82 24.71
N THR A 361 29.21 5.52 24.59
CA THR A 361 29.72 4.68 23.50
C THR A 361 29.30 5.31 22.17
N PRO A 362 30.19 5.46 21.17
CA PRO A 362 29.86 6.18 19.94
C PRO A 362 28.66 5.53 19.24
N ILE A 363 27.66 6.37 18.92
CA ILE A 363 26.55 6.01 18.03
C ILE A 363 27.18 5.66 16.67
N PRO A 364 26.85 4.52 16.04
CA PRO A 364 27.40 4.18 14.74
C PRO A 364 26.99 5.24 13.73
N GLU A 365 27.98 5.78 13.00
CA GLU A 365 27.76 6.63 11.83
C GLU A 365 26.74 5.98 10.88
N PRO A 366 25.95 6.77 10.14
CA PRO A 366 25.06 6.23 9.14
C PRO A 366 25.89 5.38 8.18
N VAL A 367 25.57 4.09 8.11
CA VAL A 367 26.16 3.17 7.13
C VAL A 367 25.71 3.68 5.76
N LEU A 368 26.55 4.48 5.12
CA LEU A 368 26.56 4.59 3.67
C LEU A 368 26.78 3.16 3.19
N ALA A 369 25.75 2.57 2.57
CA ALA A 369 25.90 1.29 1.92
C ALA A 369 26.99 1.44 0.86
N ASP A 370 28.16 0.86 1.12
CA ASP A 370 29.14 0.63 0.07
C ASP A 370 28.47 -0.20 -1.03
N PRO A 371 28.73 0.09 -2.31
CA PRO A 371 28.18 -0.69 -3.40
C PRO A 371 28.59 -2.15 -3.20
N LEU A 372 27.58 -3.03 -3.12
CA LEU A 372 27.78 -4.47 -2.98
C LEU A 372 28.82 -4.93 -4.01
N PRO A 373 29.83 -5.73 -3.61
CA PRO A 373 30.72 -6.36 -4.58
C PRO A 373 29.86 -7.22 -5.52
N GLU A 374 30.09 -7.09 -6.83
CA GLU A 374 29.40 -7.86 -7.87
C GLU A 374 29.31 -9.32 -7.44
N ALA A 375 28.07 -9.81 -7.29
CA ALA A 375 27.82 -11.19 -6.94
C ALA A 375 28.49 -12.11 -7.98
N GLU A 376 29.50 -12.85 -7.54
CA GLU A 376 30.00 -14.01 -8.26
C GLU A 376 28.80 -14.91 -8.60
N ARG A 377 28.52 -15.05 -9.89
CA ARG A 377 27.52 -15.98 -10.41
C ARG A 377 27.95 -17.40 -10.06
N VAL A 378 27.46 -17.91 -8.94
CA VAL A 378 27.48 -19.34 -8.65
C VAL A 378 26.49 -20.04 -9.59
N ARG A 379 26.98 -20.42 -10.77
CA ARG A 379 26.29 -21.35 -11.68
C ARG A 379 26.27 -22.74 -11.05
N GLY A 380 25.11 -23.14 -10.55
CA GLY A 380 24.84 -24.53 -10.19
C GLY A 380 23.35 -24.80 -10.25
N PHE A 381 22.93 -25.51 -11.30
CA PHE A 381 21.63 -26.18 -11.57
C PHE A 381 21.07 -25.88 -12.97
N LEU A 382 21.81 -26.33 -14.00
CA LEU A 382 21.26 -26.71 -15.31
C LEU A 382 22.04 -27.94 -15.78
N PRO A 383 21.37 -28.97 -16.35
CA PRO A 383 22.03 -30.18 -16.84
C PRO A 383 22.90 -29.89 -18.09
N PRO A 384 23.95 -30.69 -18.35
CA PRO A 384 24.95 -30.37 -19.36
C PRO A 384 24.46 -30.64 -20.80
N GLU A 385 24.64 -29.64 -21.67
CA GLU A 385 24.66 -29.80 -23.13
C GLU A 385 26.11 -30.12 -23.59
N PRO A 386 26.30 -30.93 -24.65
CA PRO A 386 27.58 -31.57 -24.93
C PRO A 386 28.55 -30.68 -25.73
N GLY A 387 29.77 -30.56 -25.20
CA GLY A 387 31.07 -30.53 -25.89
C GLY A 387 31.30 -29.53 -27.04
N THR A 388 32.19 -28.57 -26.81
CA THR A 388 33.13 -28.13 -27.87
C THR A 388 34.39 -27.49 -27.30
N GLU A 389 35.51 -27.81 -27.93
CA GLU A 389 36.89 -27.64 -27.51
C GLU A 389 37.41 -26.19 -27.47
N THR A 390 38.39 -26.00 -26.59
CA THR A 390 39.30 -24.87 -26.36
C THR A 390 40.16 -24.42 -27.54
N ALA A 391 40.39 -23.11 -27.71
CA ALA A 391 41.67 -22.47 -28.09
C ALA A 391 41.59 -20.91 -27.97
N PRO A 392 42.70 -20.12 -27.98
CA PRO A 392 43.04 -19.23 -26.87
C PRO A 392 43.13 -17.71 -27.18
N GLU A 393 43.27 -16.97 -26.08
CA GLU A 393 43.44 -15.52 -25.85
C GLU A 393 44.56 -14.81 -26.63
N PRO A 394 44.41 -13.50 -26.93
CA PRO A 394 45.54 -12.60 -27.13
C PRO A 394 45.55 -11.38 -26.17
N ALA A 395 46.76 -10.96 -25.83
CA ALA A 395 47.19 -9.98 -24.84
C ALA A 395 47.01 -8.48 -25.28
N PRO A 396 47.28 -7.49 -24.39
CA PRO A 396 46.64 -6.15 -24.42
C PRO A 396 47.50 -4.95 -24.84
N ALA A 397 46.81 -3.79 -24.90
CA ALA A 397 47.25 -2.37 -24.79
C ALA A 397 47.77 -1.67 -26.07
N PRO A 398 47.78 -0.30 -26.18
CA PRO A 398 47.59 0.73 -25.13
C PRO A 398 46.72 1.97 -25.50
N ALA A 399 46.60 2.86 -24.51
CA ALA A 399 45.88 4.14 -24.47
C ALA A 399 46.46 5.28 -25.34
N LEU A 400 45.61 6.25 -25.71
CA LEU A 400 46.00 7.65 -25.95
C LEU A 400 44.88 8.64 -25.57
N THR A 401 45.34 9.76 -25.05
CA THR A 401 44.73 10.92 -24.39
C THR A 401 44.18 12.00 -25.33
N ASP A 402 43.11 12.67 -24.87
CA ASP A 402 42.81 14.13 -24.86
C ASP A 402 43.04 15.02 -26.11
N THR A 403 42.04 15.88 -26.41
CA THR A 403 42.14 17.37 -26.54
C THR A 403 41.14 17.99 -27.55
N ALA A 404 40.19 18.75 -26.98
CA ALA A 404 39.67 20.10 -27.31
C ALA A 404 39.12 20.56 -28.70
N ALA A 405 37.96 21.23 -28.59
CA ALA A 405 37.56 22.56 -29.10
C ALA A 405 37.23 22.81 -30.59
N ALA A 406 36.00 23.30 -30.81
CA ALA A 406 35.44 23.91 -32.04
C ALA A 406 35.98 25.33 -32.33
N PRO A 407 35.82 25.88 -33.56
CA PRO A 407 34.79 26.93 -33.80
C PRO A 407 34.29 26.99 -35.31
N PRO A 408 33.70 28.09 -35.85
CA PRO A 408 32.25 28.32 -36.09
C PRO A 408 31.88 28.48 -37.60
N PRO A 409 30.64 28.87 -38.00
CA PRO A 409 29.99 28.44 -39.26
C PRO A 409 30.02 29.47 -40.41
N PRO A 410 29.55 29.08 -41.61
CA PRO A 410 28.95 30.02 -42.57
C PRO A 410 27.51 29.68 -42.98
N GLN A 411 26.63 30.69 -42.91
CA GLN A 411 25.35 30.85 -43.62
C GLN A 411 25.63 31.22 -45.10
N ALA A 412 24.80 31.05 -46.14
CA ALA A 412 23.44 30.55 -46.36
C ALA A 412 23.26 30.29 -47.89
N ALA A 413 22.33 29.41 -48.27
CA ALA A 413 21.35 29.60 -49.37
C ALA A 413 20.52 28.29 -49.59
N PRO A 414 19.24 28.40 -50.01
CA PRO A 414 18.21 27.42 -49.71
C PRO A 414 18.15 26.30 -50.76
N ARG A 415 17.95 25.05 -50.31
CA ARG A 415 17.58 23.94 -51.20
C ARG A 415 16.35 23.22 -50.69
N ALA A 416 15.52 22.88 -51.67
CA ALA A 416 14.18 22.33 -51.63
C ALA A 416 13.98 21.20 -50.60
N VAL A 417 12.79 21.24 -50.00
CA VAL A 417 12.20 20.20 -49.15
C VAL A 417 12.15 18.86 -49.89
N PRO A 418 12.80 17.80 -49.39
CA PRO A 418 12.44 16.43 -49.72
C PRO A 418 11.33 15.98 -48.76
N GLU A 419 10.31 15.30 -49.28
CA GLU A 419 9.28 14.60 -48.49
C GLU A 419 9.90 13.73 -47.39
N PRO A 420 9.35 13.72 -46.16
CA PRO A 420 9.78 12.79 -45.13
C PRO A 420 9.32 11.37 -45.49
N ALA A 421 10.27 10.44 -45.44
CA ALA A 421 10.01 9.00 -45.45
C ALA A 421 9.11 8.59 -44.27
N PRO A 422 8.31 7.51 -44.40
CA PRO A 422 7.38 7.08 -43.36
C PRO A 422 8.13 6.70 -42.07
N GLU A 423 7.60 7.15 -40.94
CA GLU A 423 8.12 6.85 -39.60
C GLU A 423 8.18 5.32 -39.34
N PRO A 424 9.24 4.82 -38.69
CA PRO A 424 9.27 3.46 -38.19
C PRO A 424 8.26 3.32 -37.04
N ALA A 425 7.52 2.20 -37.05
CA ALA A 425 6.51 1.86 -36.05
C ALA A 425 7.07 1.92 -34.61
N PRO A 426 6.27 2.35 -33.62
CA PRO A 426 6.69 2.39 -32.23
C PRO A 426 6.98 0.96 -31.73
N THR A 427 8.18 0.79 -31.17
CA THR A 427 8.60 -0.40 -30.44
C THR A 427 7.63 -0.66 -29.28
N PRO A 428 7.13 -1.89 -29.07
CA PRO A 428 6.25 -2.18 -27.95
C PRO A 428 7.00 -1.95 -26.63
N GLN A 429 6.39 -1.14 -25.76
CA GLN A 429 6.82 -0.99 -24.37
C GLN A 429 6.91 -2.37 -23.72
N GLN A 430 8.04 -2.63 -23.09
CA GLN A 430 8.30 -3.87 -22.36
C GLN A 430 7.27 -4.00 -21.24
N SER A 431 6.47 -5.06 -21.35
CA SER A 431 5.56 -5.54 -20.31
C SER A 431 6.33 -5.82 -19.02
N PHE A 432 6.01 -5.09 -17.95
CA PHE A 432 6.52 -5.28 -16.58
C PHE A 432 5.90 -6.49 -15.85
N LEU A 433 5.68 -7.60 -16.56
CA LEU A 433 5.24 -8.85 -15.91
C LEU A 433 6.40 -9.84 -15.86
N PRO A 434 6.84 -10.30 -14.67
CA PRO A 434 7.72 -11.45 -14.60
C PRO A 434 7.00 -12.67 -15.18
N PRO A 435 7.71 -13.59 -15.85
CA PRO A 435 7.12 -14.83 -16.32
C PRO A 435 6.57 -15.65 -15.15
N LEU A 436 5.41 -16.26 -15.34
CA LEU A 436 4.80 -17.17 -14.36
C LEU A 436 5.81 -18.26 -13.96
N PRO A 437 5.90 -18.63 -12.67
CA PRO A 437 6.80 -19.68 -12.21
C PRO A 437 6.58 -21.01 -12.98
N PRO A 438 7.65 -21.80 -13.21
CA PRO A 438 7.51 -23.13 -13.79
C PRO A 438 6.63 -24.03 -12.90
N GLY A 439 5.44 -24.40 -13.38
CA GLY A 439 4.48 -25.23 -12.64
C GLY A 439 3.03 -24.74 -12.65
N VAL A 440 2.80 -23.48 -13.03
CA VAL A 440 1.45 -22.87 -13.06
C VAL A 440 0.57 -23.40 -14.22
N SER A 441 1.15 -24.09 -15.20
CA SER A 441 0.42 -24.72 -16.32
C SER A 441 -0.23 -26.08 -16.00
N LYS A 442 -0.29 -26.50 -14.73
CA LYS A 442 -0.98 -27.72 -14.27
C LYS A 442 -2.07 -27.42 -13.25
N SER A 443 -2.88 -26.39 -13.50
CA SER A 443 -3.91 -25.88 -12.59
C SER A 443 -5.18 -26.74 -12.46
N SER A 444 -5.25 -27.93 -13.06
CA SER A 444 -6.42 -28.82 -12.96
C SER A 444 -6.54 -29.60 -11.64
N ALA A 445 -5.73 -29.29 -10.62
CA ALA A 445 -5.69 -30.03 -9.35
C ALA A 445 -5.80 -29.13 -8.10
N TRP A 446 -6.12 -27.84 -8.24
CA TRP A 446 -6.23 -26.92 -7.12
C TRP A 446 -7.67 -26.84 -6.60
N GLY A 447 -7.98 -27.81 -5.76
CA GLY A 447 -9.22 -27.96 -5.02
C GLY A 447 -9.27 -29.39 -4.50
N PRO A 448 -9.60 -29.62 -3.22
CA PRO A 448 -9.92 -30.96 -2.77
C PRO A 448 -11.05 -31.49 -3.67
N ALA A 449 -10.80 -32.58 -4.39
CA ALA A 449 -11.81 -33.21 -5.23
C ALA A 449 -12.81 -33.95 -4.32
N TRP A 450 -13.77 -33.23 -3.74
CA TRP A 450 -14.86 -33.82 -2.98
C TRP A 450 -16.20 -33.55 -3.66
N ARG A 451 -17.01 -34.61 -3.74
CA ARG A 451 -18.41 -34.61 -4.16
C ARG A 451 -19.33 -34.05 -3.09
#